data_AF-A0A8J6UET0-F1
#
_entry.id   AF-A0A8J6UET0-F1
#
_cell.length_a   1.000
_cell.length_b   1.000
_cell.length_c   1.000
_cell.angle_alpha   90.00
_cell.angle_beta   90.00
_cell.angle_gamma   90.00
#
_symmetry.space_group_name_H-M   'P 1'
#
loop_
_entity.id
_entity.type
_entity.pdbx_description
1 polymer ?
#
loop_
_entity_poly.entity_id
_entity_poly.type
_entity_poly.pdbx_seq_one_letter_code
_entity_poly.pdbx_strand_id
1 'polypeptide(L)'
;MNNFKRGFTIFLLSICTITFAQSKKTFKVHTIAFYNLENLFDTINDPNKFDESSPIMELKTNRSEVYKKKVQNMAKVIADIGMEVTHNSPAIIGISEVENREVIEDLVNDSLLRDKDYGIVHYHSPDARGIDVALLYQKKLFTPTASTSNELKIYDDQSGKRVYTRDQLVVSGLLEDDPISVIVNHWPSRSGGEARSRPKREAAAKLTKHLVDSLQVINPYAKVFIMGDLNDDPTNTSIKKILKAENDRDKIKLKGIYNPYETFFKDGLGTTAYRDAWSLFDQIMMTKPLLDKDYSSFRLYKAGIYNKNYLIGNKGQYKGYPLRSFANGGFTDGYSDHFPVYVYVIKEVDL
;
A
#
# COMPACT_ATOMS: atom_id res chain seq x y z
N MET A 1 -85.94 -28.89 -15.20
CA MET A 1 -85.32 -29.21 -13.89
C MET A 1 -84.00 -29.92 -14.15
N ASN A 2 -82.91 -29.19 -13.89
CA ASN A 2 -81.52 -29.63 -14.03
C ASN A 2 -81.17 -30.72 -13.02
N ASN A 3 -80.20 -31.59 -13.35
CA ASN A 3 -78.98 -31.76 -12.56
C ASN A 3 -78.02 -32.75 -13.25
N PHE A 4 -77.11 -32.20 -14.05
CA PHE A 4 -75.94 -32.88 -14.61
C PHE A 4 -74.84 -32.92 -13.53
N LYS A 5 -74.43 -34.11 -13.08
CA LYS A 5 -73.25 -34.28 -12.22
C LYS A 5 -71.99 -34.25 -13.10
N ARG A 6 -71.22 -33.16 -13.06
CA ARG A 6 -69.87 -33.07 -13.62
C ARG A 6 -68.86 -33.56 -12.58
N GLY A 7 -68.21 -34.70 -12.85
CA GLY A 7 -67.00 -35.11 -12.14
C GLY A 7 -65.80 -34.32 -12.68
N PHE A 8 -65.13 -33.57 -11.81
CA PHE A 8 -63.93 -32.80 -12.14
C PHE A 8 -62.71 -33.62 -11.73
N THR A 9 -62.00 -34.22 -12.69
CA THR A 9 -60.72 -34.90 -12.45
C THR A 9 -59.63 -33.84 -12.38
N ILE A 10 -59.15 -33.53 -11.17
CA ILE A 10 -57.99 -32.65 -10.97
C ILE A 10 -56.73 -33.50 -11.16
N PHE A 11 -56.03 -33.28 -12.28
CA PHE A 11 -54.70 -33.82 -12.52
C PHE A 11 -53.69 -32.96 -11.77
N LEU A 12 -53.18 -33.46 -10.64
CA LEU A 12 -52.15 -32.77 -9.86
C LEU A 12 -50.80 -32.96 -10.58
N LEU A 13 -50.35 -31.93 -11.29
CA LEU A 13 -49.03 -31.89 -11.92
C LEU A 13 -47.99 -31.55 -10.85
N SER A 14 -47.32 -32.57 -10.31
CA SER A 14 -46.19 -32.42 -9.38
C SER A 14 -44.99 -31.81 -10.11
N ILE A 15 -44.86 -30.49 -10.07
CA ILE A 15 -43.66 -29.79 -10.52
C ILE A 15 -42.56 -30.04 -9.48
N CYS A 16 -41.69 -31.01 -9.74
CA CYS A 16 -40.42 -31.14 -9.02
C CYS A 16 -39.54 -29.92 -9.35
N THR A 17 -39.58 -28.91 -8.47
CA THR A 17 -38.59 -27.84 -8.47
C THR A 17 -37.29 -28.42 -7.89
N ILE A 18 -36.36 -28.81 -8.76
CA ILE A 18 -34.98 -29.10 -8.37
C ILE A 18 -34.35 -27.74 -8.04
N THR A 19 -34.50 -27.29 -6.80
CA THR A 19 -33.74 -26.16 -6.29
C THR A 19 -32.30 -26.60 -6.12
N PHE A 20 -31.43 -26.27 -7.08
CA PHE A 20 -30.00 -26.28 -6.84
C PHE A 20 -29.70 -25.18 -5.81
N ALA A 21 -29.63 -25.56 -4.54
CA ALA A 21 -29.03 -24.72 -3.52
C ALA A 21 -27.56 -24.54 -3.91
N GLN A 22 -27.23 -23.39 -4.50
CA GLN A 22 -25.84 -23.02 -4.73
C GLN A 22 -25.18 -22.98 -3.35
N SER A 23 -24.18 -23.84 -3.11
CA SER A 23 -23.43 -23.81 -1.86
C SER A 23 -22.94 -22.39 -1.64
N LYS A 24 -23.32 -21.80 -0.50
CA LYS A 24 -22.93 -20.44 -0.16
C LYS A 24 -21.43 -20.44 0.11
N LYS A 25 -20.65 -20.00 -0.88
CA LYS A 25 -19.19 -19.84 -0.75
C LYS A 25 -18.89 -18.82 0.34
N THR A 26 -18.02 -19.17 1.27
CA THR A 26 -17.54 -18.28 2.33
C THR A 26 -16.12 -17.86 2.01
N PHE A 27 -15.77 -16.60 2.29
CA PHE A 27 -14.45 -16.06 2.00
C PHE A 27 -13.84 -15.45 3.25
N LYS A 28 -12.57 -15.77 3.51
CA LYS A 28 -11.71 -14.95 4.35
C LYS A 28 -11.28 -13.72 3.55
N VAL A 29 -11.18 -12.57 4.21
CA VAL A 29 -10.73 -11.31 3.60
C VAL A 29 -9.65 -10.68 4.46
N HIS A 30 -8.56 -10.24 3.83
CA HIS A 30 -7.50 -9.47 4.47
C HIS A 30 -7.21 -8.18 3.73
N THR A 31 -6.70 -7.20 4.46
CA THR A 31 -6.23 -5.93 3.90
C THR A 31 -4.72 -5.94 3.80
N ILE A 32 -4.21 -5.57 2.62
CA ILE A 32 -2.79 -5.27 2.40
C ILE A 32 -2.71 -3.79 2.01
N ALA A 33 -1.89 -3.01 2.70
CA ALA A 33 -1.87 -1.55 2.56
C ALA A 33 -0.46 -0.99 2.33
N PHE A 34 -0.41 0.27 1.93
CA PHE A 34 0.79 1.09 1.93
C PHE A 34 0.47 2.50 2.45
N TYR A 35 1.38 3.08 3.24
CA TYR A 35 1.24 4.44 3.76
C TYR A 35 2.57 5.17 3.92
N ASN A 36 2.72 6.33 3.27
CA ASN A 36 3.79 7.28 3.55
C ASN A 36 3.45 8.06 4.84
N LEU A 37 4.34 8.01 5.84
CA LEU A 37 4.09 8.57 7.18
C LEU A 37 4.53 10.05 7.34
N GLU A 38 4.95 10.71 6.24
CA GLU A 38 5.40 12.11 6.18
C GLU A 38 6.48 12.41 7.22
N ASN A 39 7.70 11.94 6.99
CA ASN A 39 8.85 12.10 7.89
C ASN A 39 8.50 11.77 9.36
N LEU A 40 8.11 10.53 9.64
CA LEU A 40 8.01 10.02 11.02
C LEU A 40 9.43 9.82 11.57
N PHE A 41 9.92 10.85 12.22
CA PHE A 41 11.25 10.98 12.85
C PHE A 41 11.06 11.16 14.35
N ASP A 42 12.05 10.74 15.14
CA ASP A 42 12.10 10.99 16.57
C ASP A 42 12.51 12.44 16.88
N THR A 43 13.02 12.70 18.08
CA THR A 43 13.34 14.06 18.56
C THR A 43 14.81 14.27 18.84
N ILE A 44 15.66 13.31 18.47
CA ILE A 44 17.06 13.18 18.80
C ILE A 44 17.86 13.29 17.50
N ASN A 45 18.81 14.21 17.45
CA ASN A 45 19.65 14.38 16.26
C ASN A 45 20.69 13.25 16.13
N ASP A 46 20.76 12.59 14.98
CA ASP A 46 21.92 11.77 14.59
C ASP A 46 22.96 12.65 13.86
N PRO A 47 24.12 12.96 14.47
CA PRO A 47 25.14 13.82 13.85
C PRO A 47 25.77 13.23 12.58
N ASN A 48 25.50 11.98 12.22
CA ASN A 48 26.00 11.33 11.00
C ASN A 48 24.98 11.35 9.85
N LYS A 49 23.77 11.85 10.09
CA LYS A 49 22.69 11.99 9.12
C LYS A 49 22.33 13.47 8.97
N PHE A 50 21.56 13.76 7.92
CA PHE A 50 20.95 15.07 7.70
C PHE A 50 19.49 15.09 8.21
N ASP A 51 19.25 14.49 9.36
CA ASP A 51 17.94 14.35 10.00
C ASP A 51 17.43 15.66 10.61
N GLU A 52 18.30 16.64 10.84
CA GLU A 52 17.96 18.00 11.26
C GLU A 52 17.07 18.73 10.25
N SER A 53 17.06 18.26 9.00
CA SER A 53 16.17 18.73 7.94
C SER A 53 14.74 18.21 8.03
N SER A 54 14.44 17.33 9.00
CA SER A 54 13.10 16.84 9.23
C SER A 54 12.22 17.92 9.90
N PRO A 55 10.91 17.98 9.58
CA PRO A 55 10.04 19.00 10.16
C PRO A 55 9.97 18.99 11.69
N ILE A 56 10.12 17.82 12.32
CA ILE A 56 10.12 17.68 13.78
C ILE A 56 11.37 18.35 14.40
N MET A 57 12.52 18.25 13.73
CA MET A 57 13.78 18.85 14.17
C MET A 57 13.84 20.36 13.89
N GLU A 58 13.04 20.88 12.97
CA GLU A 58 12.89 22.32 12.76
C GLU A 58 12.04 23.02 13.84
N LEU A 59 11.23 22.27 14.60
CA LEU A 59 10.42 22.85 15.67
C LEU A 59 11.29 23.44 16.78
N LYS A 60 10.93 24.63 17.25
CA LYS A 60 11.65 25.33 18.33
C LYS A 60 11.24 24.86 19.73
N THR A 61 10.03 24.34 19.90
CA THR A 61 9.47 23.93 21.19
C THR A 61 8.54 22.72 21.01
N ASN A 62 8.25 22.00 22.10
CA ASN A 62 7.25 20.91 22.18
C ASN A 62 7.46 19.73 21.23
N ARG A 63 8.72 19.40 20.89
CA ARG A 63 9.04 18.29 19.97
C ARG A 63 8.49 16.97 20.45
N SER A 64 8.66 16.65 21.74
CA SER A 64 8.24 15.38 22.31
C SER A 64 6.72 15.20 22.29
N GLU A 65 5.96 16.26 22.58
CA GLU A 65 4.50 16.24 22.51
C GLU A 65 4.01 16.07 21.07
N VAL A 66 4.61 16.80 20.13
CA VAL A 66 4.29 16.68 18.70
C VAL A 66 4.61 15.28 18.19
N TYR A 67 5.79 14.74 18.53
CA TYR A 67 6.20 13.39 18.16
C TYR A 67 5.17 12.36 18.60
N LYS A 68 4.83 12.35 19.90
CA LYS A 68 3.83 11.44 20.46
C LYS A 68 2.48 11.56 19.74
N LYS A 69 2.06 12.79 19.45
CA LYS A 69 0.79 13.04 18.75
C LYS A 69 0.83 12.56 17.29
N LYS A 70 1.95 12.76 16.58
CA LYS A 70 2.15 12.24 15.23
C LYS A 70 2.12 10.71 15.22
N VAL A 71 2.81 10.05 16.15
CA VAL A 71 2.75 8.58 16.32
C VAL A 71 1.30 8.10 16.51
N GLN A 72 0.54 8.72 17.41
CA GLN A 72 -0.88 8.42 17.63
C GLN A 72 -1.75 8.61 16.37
N ASN A 73 -1.52 9.70 15.63
CA ASN A 73 -2.24 9.99 14.40
C ASN A 73 -1.93 8.93 13.33
N MET A 74 -0.68 8.51 13.18
CA MET A 74 -0.29 7.40 12.28
C MET A 74 -0.93 6.08 12.70
N ALA A 75 -0.86 5.74 14.00
CA ALA A 75 -1.45 4.53 14.55
C ALA A 75 -2.95 4.46 14.27
N LYS A 76 -3.68 5.57 14.45
CA LYS A 76 -5.10 5.67 14.14
C LYS A 76 -5.40 5.34 12.69
N VAL A 77 -4.63 5.88 11.75
CA VAL A 77 -4.86 5.64 10.32
C VAL A 77 -4.64 4.17 9.99
N ILE A 78 -3.53 3.59 10.45
CA ILE A 78 -3.23 2.17 10.24
C ILE A 78 -4.32 1.29 10.85
N ALA A 79 -4.82 1.64 12.04
CA ALA A 79 -5.87 0.89 12.71
C ALA A 79 -7.18 0.86 11.89
N ASP A 80 -7.53 1.98 11.25
CA ASP A 80 -8.79 2.17 10.55
C ASP A 80 -8.80 1.64 9.10
N ILE A 81 -7.64 1.52 8.43
CA ILE A 81 -7.58 1.02 7.04
C ILE A 81 -8.12 -0.41 6.97
N GLY A 82 -9.22 -0.61 6.22
CA GLY A 82 -9.82 -1.93 6.00
C GLY A 82 -10.82 -2.37 7.07
N MET A 83 -10.87 -1.68 8.22
CA MET A 83 -11.67 -2.06 9.39
C MET A 83 -13.16 -2.30 9.08
N GLU A 84 -13.76 -1.50 8.20
CA GLU A 84 -15.19 -1.61 7.84
C GLU A 84 -15.53 -2.91 7.10
N VAL A 85 -14.56 -3.54 6.42
CA VAL A 85 -14.78 -4.71 5.56
C VAL A 85 -14.18 -5.98 6.19
N THR A 86 -12.99 -5.88 6.78
CA THR A 86 -12.28 -7.05 7.33
C THR A 86 -12.46 -7.19 8.83
N HIS A 87 -13.03 -6.17 9.50
CA HIS A 87 -13.07 -6.06 10.96
C HIS A 87 -11.68 -6.18 11.60
N ASN A 88 -10.65 -5.83 10.83
CA ASN A 88 -9.27 -5.85 11.26
C ASN A 88 -8.48 -4.71 10.59
N SER A 89 -7.35 -4.37 11.20
CA SER A 89 -6.35 -3.51 10.57
C SER A 89 -5.59 -4.32 9.50
N PRO A 90 -4.74 -3.69 8.65
CA PRO A 90 -4.03 -4.39 7.60
C PRO A 90 -3.26 -5.60 8.11
N ALA A 91 -3.44 -6.76 7.49
CA ALA A 91 -2.65 -7.94 7.80
C ALA A 91 -1.16 -7.69 7.48
N ILE A 92 -0.91 -6.91 6.42
CA ILE A 92 0.40 -6.46 5.98
C ILE A 92 0.29 -4.99 5.55
N ILE A 93 1.25 -4.17 5.95
CA ILE A 93 1.35 -2.78 5.51
C ILE A 93 2.81 -2.39 5.25
N GLY A 94 3.08 -1.90 4.05
CA GLY A 94 4.32 -1.20 3.75
C GLY A 94 4.25 0.25 4.23
N ILE A 95 5.34 0.77 4.79
CA ILE A 95 5.44 2.17 5.20
C ILE A 95 6.71 2.80 4.64
N SER A 96 6.67 4.10 4.40
CA SER A 96 7.82 4.91 4.02
C SER A 96 7.93 6.17 4.85
N GLU A 97 9.08 6.83 4.75
CA GLU A 97 9.39 8.04 5.53
C GLU A 97 9.42 7.79 7.03
N VAL A 98 10.04 6.68 7.40
CA VAL A 98 10.42 6.35 8.77
C VAL A 98 11.91 6.53 8.94
N GLU A 99 12.33 7.05 10.09
CA GLU A 99 13.75 7.30 10.37
C GLU A 99 14.51 6.05 10.81
N ASN A 100 13.95 5.33 11.79
CA ASN A 100 14.63 4.22 12.44
C ASN A 100 13.65 3.20 13.01
N ARG A 101 14.21 2.14 13.59
CA ARG A 101 13.44 1.00 14.10
C ARG A 101 12.64 1.39 15.35
N GLU A 102 13.20 2.22 16.21
CA GLU A 102 12.63 2.68 17.46
C GLU A 102 11.33 3.46 17.22
N VAL A 103 11.32 4.34 16.22
CA VAL A 103 10.13 5.07 15.80
C VAL A 103 9.00 4.13 15.33
N ILE A 104 9.36 3.06 14.62
CA ILE A 104 8.39 2.05 14.18
C ILE A 104 7.88 1.25 15.39
N GLU A 105 8.73 0.98 16.36
CA GLU A 105 8.36 0.31 17.61
C GLU A 105 7.38 1.15 18.43
N ASP A 106 7.62 2.46 18.55
CA ASP A 106 6.68 3.40 19.18
C ASP A 106 5.32 3.39 18.46
N LEU A 107 5.32 3.36 17.12
CA LEU A 107 4.11 3.27 16.30
C LEU A 107 3.31 1.99 16.56
N VAL A 108 3.93 0.81 16.49
CA VAL A 108 3.19 -0.46 16.65
C VAL A 108 2.78 -0.73 18.10
N ASN A 109 3.43 -0.09 19.07
CA ASN A 109 3.08 -0.18 20.49
C ASN A 109 2.03 0.83 20.93
N ASP A 110 1.57 1.74 20.07
CA ASP A 110 0.42 2.58 20.36
C ASP A 110 -0.81 1.73 20.73
N SER A 111 -1.62 2.23 21.67
CA SER A 111 -2.82 1.54 22.16
C SER A 111 -3.79 1.05 21.08
N LEU A 112 -3.83 1.70 19.91
CA LEU A 112 -4.69 1.30 18.80
C LEU A 112 -4.15 0.12 17.99
N LEU A 113 -2.85 -0.16 18.07
CA LEU A 113 -2.17 -1.19 17.27
C LEU A 113 -1.57 -2.32 18.11
N ARG A 114 -1.31 -2.10 19.40
CA ARG A 114 -0.62 -3.06 20.27
C ARG A 114 -1.24 -4.45 20.25
N ASP A 115 -2.57 -4.55 20.29
CA ASP A 115 -3.29 -5.83 20.28
C ASP A 115 -3.24 -6.57 18.94
N LYS A 116 -2.81 -5.89 17.87
CA LYS A 116 -2.59 -6.50 16.54
C LYS A 116 -1.27 -7.25 16.46
N ASP A 117 -0.36 -7.05 17.41
CA ASP A 117 0.93 -7.73 17.52
C ASP A 117 1.70 -7.71 16.19
N TYR A 118 1.94 -6.50 15.67
CA TYR A 118 2.70 -6.31 14.44
C TYR A 118 4.16 -6.74 14.64
N GLY A 119 4.66 -7.55 13.72
CA GLY A 119 6.09 -7.74 13.48
C GLY A 119 6.61 -6.70 12.49
N ILE A 120 7.93 -6.47 12.53
CA ILE A 120 8.61 -5.42 11.76
C ILE A 120 9.74 -6.05 10.94
N VAL A 121 9.75 -5.78 9.63
CA VAL A 121 10.93 -5.96 8.77
C VAL A 121 11.42 -4.58 8.35
N HIS A 122 12.63 -4.22 8.79
CA HIS A 122 13.23 -2.90 8.58
C HIS A 122 14.75 -3.04 8.44
N TYR A 123 15.34 -2.23 7.57
CA TYR A 123 16.78 -2.11 7.37
C TYR A 123 17.11 -0.65 7.13
N HIS A 124 18.27 -0.20 7.61
CA HIS A 124 18.80 1.09 7.24
C HIS A 124 19.24 1.13 5.79
N SER A 125 18.83 2.16 5.08
CA SER A 125 19.27 2.45 3.72
C SER A 125 20.38 3.51 3.71
N PRO A 126 21.08 3.66 2.58
CA PRO A 126 22.11 4.69 2.43
C PRO A 126 21.56 6.13 2.39
N ASP A 127 20.24 6.35 2.45
CA ASP A 127 19.67 7.69 2.38
C ASP A 127 20.31 8.63 3.41
N ALA A 128 20.73 9.79 2.92
CA ALA A 128 21.55 10.72 3.69
C ALA A 128 20.75 11.39 4.83
N ARG A 129 19.42 11.42 4.73
CA ARG A 129 18.53 11.91 5.79
C ARG A 129 18.10 10.80 6.76
N GLY A 130 18.51 9.55 6.52
CA GLY A 130 18.06 8.40 7.31
C GLY A 130 16.62 7.98 7.00
N ILE A 131 16.09 8.35 5.84
CA ILE A 131 14.73 7.94 5.45
C ILE A 131 14.75 6.50 4.98
N ASP A 132 13.90 5.66 5.58
CA ASP A 132 13.78 4.25 5.27
C ASP A 132 12.35 3.84 4.87
N VAL A 133 12.23 2.59 4.45
CA VAL A 133 10.98 1.87 4.25
C VAL A 133 10.91 0.67 5.18
N ALA A 134 9.71 0.26 5.57
CA ALA A 134 9.52 -0.93 6.37
C ALA A 134 8.29 -1.72 5.94
N LEU A 135 8.23 -2.98 6.36
CA LEU A 135 7.03 -3.79 6.31
C LEU A 135 6.56 -4.12 7.73
N LEU A 136 5.33 -3.77 8.05
CA LEU A 136 4.65 -4.25 9.26
C LEU A 136 3.70 -5.37 8.88
N TYR A 137 3.62 -6.41 9.70
CA TYR A 137 2.74 -7.54 9.45
C TYR A 137 2.15 -8.09 10.76
N GLN A 138 0.88 -8.47 10.78
CA GLN A 138 0.30 -9.12 11.95
C GLN A 138 0.86 -10.54 12.06
N LYS A 139 1.61 -10.83 13.13
CA LYS A 139 2.35 -12.10 13.28
C LYS A 139 1.45 -13.34 13.23
N LYS A 140 0.19 -13.21 13.64
CA LYS A 140 -0.80 -14.30 13.59
C LYS A 140 -1.24 -14.66 12.17
N LEU A 141 -1.08 -13.74 11.21
CA LEU A 141 -1.60 -13.89 9.85
C LEU A 141 -0.47 -14.10 8.83
N PHE A 142 0.66 -13.42 9.02
CA PHE A 142 1.79 -13.48 8.10
C PHE A 142 3.09 -13.89 8.79
N THR A 143 3.77 -14.86 8.19
CA THR A 143 5.08 -15.34 8.66
C THR A 143 6.13 -15.07 7.58
N PRO A 144 7.01 -14.08 7.75
CA PRO A 144 8.14 -13.87 6.85
C PRO A 144 9.06 -15.10 6.82
N THR A 145 9.50 -15.49 5.63
CA THR A 145 10.45 -16.58 5.40
C THR A 145 11.78 -16.10 4.84
N ALA A 146 11.80 -14.93 4.18
CA ALA A 146 13.00 -14.29 3.70
C ALA A 146 12.79 -12.78 3.53
N SER A 147 13.84 -11.99 3.74
CA SER A 147 13.84 -10.56 3.44
C SER A 147 15.19 -10.06 2.97
N THR A 148 15.19 -9.06 2.09
CA THR A 148 16.39 -8.38 1.60
C THR A 148 16.15 -6.88 1.44
N SER A 149 17.17 -6.08 1.72
CA SER A 149 17.23 -4.66 1.33
C SER A 149 18.09 -4.51 0.09
N ASN A 150 17.58 -3.82 -0.94
CA ASN A 150 18.21 -3.77 -2.25
C ASN A 150 18.56 -2.33 -2.63
N GLU A 151 19.86 -2.04 -2.65
CA GLU A 151 20.39 -0.70 -2.88
C GLU A 151 20.13 -0.19 -4.30
N LEU A 152 19.55 1.01 -4.39
CA LEU A 152 19.42 1.74 -5.65
C LEU A 152 20.69 2.55 -5.95
N LYS A 153 21.45 2.10 -6.94
CA LYS A 153 22.65 2.79 -7.42
C LYS A 153 22.33 3.79 -8.53
N ILE A 154 22.28 5.07 -8.15
CA ILE A 154 22.04 6.20 -9.06
C ILE A 154 23.10 7.28 -8.90
N TYR A 155 23.28 8.08 -9.94
CA TYR A 155 24.28 9.14 -10.01
C TYR A 155 23.62 10.44 -10.46
N ASP A 156 24.22 11.57 -10.11
CA ASP A 156 23.78 12.87 -10.58
C ASP A 156 24.32 13.11 -12.00
N ASP A 157 23.42 13.45 -12.93
CA ASP A 157 23.75 13.54 -14.35
C ASP A 157 24.76 14.66 -14.68
N GLN A 158 24.87 15.69 -13.82
CA GLN A 158 25.77 16.82 -14.05
C GLN A 158 27.15 16.57 -13.44
N SER A 159 27.17 16.15 -12.17
CA SER A 159 28.41 15.98 -11.41
C SER A 159 29.02 14.58 -11.51
N GLY A 160 28.26 13.59 -12.00
CA GLY A 160 28.63 12.17 -12.01
C GLY A 160 28.74 11.56 -10.61
N LYS A 161 28.46 12.32 -9.55
CA LYS A 161 28.61 11.87 -8.17
C LYS A 161 27.51 10.89 -7.81
N ARG A 162 27.85 9.95 -6.92
CA ARG A 162 26.88 9.02 -6.36
C ARG A 162 25.78 9.78 -5.63
N VAL A 163 24.53 9.43 -5.92
CA VAL A 163 23.37 9.87 -5.16
C VAL A 163 22.96 8.71 -4.26
N TYR A 164 23.01 8.94 -2.96
CA TYR A 164 22.50 8.00 -1.97
C TYR A 164 21.01 8.24 -1.75
N THR A 165 20.25 7.16 -1.68
CA THR A 165 18.78 7.17 -1.65
C THR A 165 18.30 5.87 -1.01
N ARG A 166 17.00 5.79 -0.77
CA ARG A 166 16.31 4.64 -0.20
C ARG A 166 16.55 3.36 -0.99
N ASP A 167 16.65 2.27 -0.25
CA ASP A 167 16.62 0.91 -0.76
C ASP A 167 15.19 0.47 -1.11
N GLN A 168 15.08 -0.65 -1.85
CA GLN A 168 13.82 -1.37 -2.05
C GLN A 168 13.80 -2.62 -1.19
N LEU A 169 12.85 -2.71 -0.27
CA LEU A 169 12.68 -3.83 0.64
C LEU A 169 11.87 -4.94 -0.03
N VAL A 170 12.41 -6.15 -0.06
CA VAL A 170 11.68 -7.36 -0.48
C VAL A 170 11.45 -8.24 0.74
N VAL A 171 10.21 -8.67 0.95
CA VAL A 171 9.84 -9.64 1.99
C VAL A 171 9.01 -10.74 1.36
N SER A 172 9.43 -11.98 1.52
CA SER A 172 8.64 -13.17 1.16
C SER A 172 8.18 -13.89 2.41
N GLY A 173 7.00 -14.49 2.37
CA GLY A 173 6.44 -15.20 3.51
C GLY A 173 5.12 -15.89 3.18
N LEU A 174 4.45 -16.34 4.23
CA LEU A 174 3.19 -17.07 4.14
C LEU A 174 2.07 -16.24 4.79
N LEU A 175 1.03 -15.88 4.05
CA LEU A 175 -0.21 -15.30 4.58
C LEU A 175 -1.23 -16.43 4.77
N GLU A 176 -1.41 -16.90 5.99
CA GLU A 176 -2.20 -18.11 6.30
C GLU A 176 -1.89 -19.26 5.31
N ASP A 177 -0.61 -19.64 5.30
CA ASP A 177 -0.01 -20.69 4.45
C ASP A 177 0.08 -20.38 2.95
N ASP A 178 -0.46 -19.24 2.48
CA ASP A 178 -0.33 -18.85 1.08
C ASP A 178 0.97 -18.06 0.83
N PRO A 179 1.85 -18.53 -0.07
CA PRO A 179 3.08 -17.82 -0.39
C PRO A 179 2.80 -16.49 -1.08
N ILE A 180 3.33 -15.41 -0.51
CA ILE A 180 3.30 -14.06 -1.08
C ILE A 180 4.65 -13.39 -0.91
N SER A 181 4.96 -12.48 -1.82
CA SER A 181 6.09 -11.58 -1.73
C SER A 181 5.60 -10.13 -1.79
N VAL A 182 6.25 -9.25 -1.05
CA VAL A 182 5.97 -7.83 -1.02
C VAL A 182 7.26 -7.07 -1.32
N ILE A 183 7.18 -6.10 -2.23
CA ILE A 183 8.25 -5.14 -2.51
C ILE A 183 7.78 -3.77 -2.06
N VAL A 184 8.41 -3.19 -1.03
CA VAL A 184 8.12 -1.85 -0.52
C VAL A 184 9.11 -0.86 -1.10
N ASN A 185 8.59 0.24 -1.65
CA ASN A 185 9.34 1.24 -2.40
C ASN A 185 9.12 2.63 -1.82
N HIS A 186 10.18 3.46 -1.90
CA HIS A 186 10.07 4.91 -1.81
C HIS A 186 11.04 5.54 -2.81
N TRP A 187 10.57 5.77 -4.04
CA TRP A 187 11.43 6.17 -5.15
C TRP A 187 11.93 7.63 -5.00
N PRO A 188 13.01 8.02 -5.71
CA PRO A 188 13.52 9.38 -5.68
C PRO A 188 12.45 10.42 -5.99
N SER A 189 12.36 11.45 -5.16
CA SER A 189 11.34 12.49 -5.30
C SER A 189 11.51 13.32 -6.58
N ARG A 190 10.47 14.08 -6.94
CA ARG A 190 10.48 14.98 -8.11
C ARG A 190 11.33 16.27 -7.92
N SER A 191 12.37 16.21 -7.08
CA SER A 191 13.24 17.34 -6.75
C SER A 191 13.92 17.93 -7.98
N GLY A 192 13.86 19.25 -8.14
CA GLY A 192 14.36 19.95 -9.33
C GLY A 192 13.48 19.77 -10.58
N GLY A 193 12.26 19.25 -10.42
CA GLY A 193 11.28 19.05 -11.49
C GLY A 193 11.21 17.60 -11.97
N GLU A 194 10.05 17.21 -12.49
CA GLU A 194 9.77 15.84 -12.97
C GLU A 194 10.78 15.39 -14.02
N ALA A 195 11.06 16.23 -15.03
CA ALA A 195 11.94 15.89 -16.15
C ALA A 195 13.39 15.64 -15.69
N ARG A 196 13.91 16.45 -14.76
CA ARG A 196 15.28 16.32 -14.23
C ARG A 196 15.43 15.06 -13.36
N SER A 197 14.40 14.72 -12.60
CA SER A 197 14.43 13.61 -11.65
C SER A 197 14.02 12.27 -12.27
N ARG A 198 13.38 12.28 -13.45
CA ARG A 198 12.87 11.09 -14.15
C ARG A 198 13.89 9.97 -14.32
N PRO A 199 15.15 10.20 -14.74
CA PRO A 199 16.13 9.10 -14.90
C PRO A 199 16.37 8.30 -13.61
N LYS A 200 16.31 8.98 -12.44
CA LYS A 200 16.48 8.36 -11.13
C LYS A 200 15.29 7.44 -10.78
N ARG A 201 14.06 7.87 -11.09
CA ARG A 201 12.86 7.03 -10.93
C ARG A 201 12.79 5.89 -11.94
N GLU A 202 13.25 6.11 -13.17
CA GLU A 202 13.38 5.04 -14.16
C GLU A 202 14.40 3.98 -13.73
N ALA A 203 15.51 4.38 -13.10
CA ALA A 203 16.46 3.44 -12.50
C ALA A 203 15.83 2.67 -11.32
N ALA A 204 15.05 3.34 -10.47
CA ALA A 204 14.30 2.69 -9.39
C ALA A 204 13.31 1.65 -9.95
N ALA A 205 12.54 1.99 -10.99
CA ALA A 205 11.62 1.07 -11.65
C ALA A 205 12.33 -0.12 -12.30
N LYS A 206 13.55 0.07 -12.86
CA LYS A 206 14.36 -1.03 -13.39
C LYS A 206 14.78 -2.00 -12.29
N LEU A 207 15.19 -1.48 -11.13
CA LEU A 207 15.50 -2.31 -9.97
C LEU A 207 14.25 -3.09 -9.51
N THR A 208 13.10 -2.43 -9.37
CA THR A 208 11.84 -3.10 -9.01
C THR A 208 11.49 -4.20 -10.01
N LYS A 209 11.61 -3.93 -11.31
CA LYS A 209 11.34 -4.92 -12.36
C LYS A 209 12.27 -6.13 -12.25
N HIS A 210 13.55 -5.88 -12.01
CA HIS A 210 14.54 -6.94 -11.80
C HIS A 210 14.20 -7.81 -10.59
N LEU A 211 13.77 -7.21 -9.47
CA LEU A 211 13.36 -7.95 -8.26
C LEU A 211 12.12 -8.81 -8.52
N VAL A 212 11.10 -8.27 -9.19
CA VAL A 212 9.90 -9.04 -9.60
C VAL A 212 10.29 -10.19 -10.52
N ASP A 213 11.14 -9.94 -11.52
CA ASP A 213 11.60 -10.96 -12.46
C ASP A 213 12.38 -12.06 -11.74
N SER A 214 13.20 -11.71 -10.77
CA SER A 214 13.99 -12.66 -9.98
C SER A 214 13.07 -13.62 -9.19
N LEU A 215 12.02 -13.09 -8.56
CA LEU A 215 11.00 -13.90 -7.89
C LEU A 215 10.24 -14.79 -8.89
N GLN A 216 9.93 -14.28 -10.09
CA GLN A 216 9.20 -15.01 -11.13
C GLN A 216 10.04 -15.96 -11.97
N VAL A 217 11.37 -15.89 -11.88
CA VAL A 217 12.30 -16.90 -12.39
C VAL A 217 12.28 -18.12 -11.49
N ILE A 218 12.30 -17.92 -10.16
CA ILE A 218 12.21 -19.00 -9.17
C ILE A 218 10.83 -19.66 -9.22
N ASN A 219 9.77 -18.87 -9.23
CA ASN A 219 8.39 -19.35 -9.35
C ASN A 219 7.59 -18.48 -10.32
N PRO A 220 7.27 -18.94 -11.55
CA PRO A 220 6.47 -18.19 -12.51
C PRO A 220 5.09 -17.73 -12.00
N TYR A 221 4.57 -18.39 -10.96
CA TYR A 221 3.29 -18.10 -10.31
C TYR A 221 3.45 -17.32 -8.98
N ALA A 222 4.63 -16.74 -8.72
CA ALA A 222 4.84 -15.90 -7.54
C ALA A 222 3.81 -14.76 -7.46
N LYS A 223 3.08 -14.71 -6.34
CA LYS A 223 2.18 -13.63 -5.96
C LYS A 223 2.99 -12.50 -5.36
N VAL A 224 3.28 -11.48 -6.15
CA VAL A 224 4.10 -10.35 -5.74
C VAL A 224 3.22 -9.10 -5.68
N PHE A 225 3.21 -8.44 -4.53
CA PHE A 225 2.69 -7.08 -4.37
C PHE A 225 3.85 -6.09 -4.47
N ILE A 226 3.71 -5.09 -5.33
CA ILE A 226 4.69 -4.01 -5.51
C ILE A 226 4.00 -2.76 -4.98
N MET A 227 4.44 -2.25 -3.84
CA MET A 227 3.80 -1.13 -3.17
C MET A 227 4.81 -0.04 -2.83
N GLY A 228 4.35 1.20 -2.71
CA GLY A 228 5.22 2.29 -2.34
C GLY A 228 4.71 3.66 -2.76
N ASP A 229 5.38 4.68 -2.24
CA ASP A 229 5.41 6.01 -2.84
C ASP A 229 6.40 5.96 -4.00
N LEU A 230 5.85 5.87 -5.21
CA LEU A 230 6.64 5.74 -6.42
C LEU A 230 7.10 7.10 -6.96
N ASN A 231 6.62 8.22 -6.38
CA ASN A 231 6.86 9.57 -6.90
C ASN A 231 6.56 9.73 -8.41
N ASP A 232 5.77 8.81 -8.96
CA ASP A 232 5.32 8.76 -10.35
C ASP A 232 3.86 8.32 -10.41
N ASP A 233 3.11 8.97 -11.28
CA ASP A 233 1.73 8.64 -11.59
C ASP A 233 1.67 7.34 -12.40
N PRO A 234 0.53 6.62 -12.40
CA PRO A 234 0.40 5.33 -13.09
C PRO A 234 0.69 5.36 -14.60
N THR A 235 0.67 6.55 -15.21
CA THR A 235 0.89 6.77 -16.65
C THR A 235 2.34 7.12 -17.01
N ASN A 236 3.21 7.37 -16.02
CA ASN A 236 4.60 7.73 -16.28
C ASN A 236 5.41 6.57 -16.89
N THR A 237 6.54 6.91 -17.53
CA THR A 237 7.43 5.96 -18.23
C THR A 237 7.91 4.82 -17.33
N SER A 238 8.26 5.13 -16.08
CA SER A 238 8.67 4.17 -15.05
C SER A 238 7.63 3.06 -14.87
N ILE A 239 6.35 3.41 -14.82
CA ILE A 239 5.25 2.46 -14.63
C ILE A 239 4.86 1.79 -15.96
N LYS A 240 4.54 2.57 -17.00
CA LYS A 240 3.97 2.02 -18.25
C LYS A 240 4.99 1.36 -19.17
N LYS A 241 6.23 1.85 -19.23
CA LYS A 241 7.24 1.34 -20.18
C LYS A 241 8.26 0.42 -19.53
N ILE A 242 8.68 0.73 -18.31
CA ILE A 242 9.72 -0.05 -17.60
C ILE A 242 9.09 -1.20 -16.83
N LEU A 243 8.17 -0.93 -15.90
CA LEU A 243 7.44 -2.01 -15.22
C LEU A 243 6.50 -2.75 -16.18
N LYS A 244 6.04 -2.07 -17.23
CA LYS A 244 5.03 -2.58 -18.18
C LYS A 244 3.74 -2.95 -17.47
N ALA A 245 3.35 -2.16 -16.47
CA ALA A 245 2.14 -2.40 -15.72
C ALA A 245 0.91 -2.07 -16.59
N GLU A 246 -0.08 -2.95 -16.53
CA GLU A 246 -1.30 -2.89 -17.34
C GLU A 246 -2.53 -2.73 -16.43
N ASN A 247 -3.51 -1.94 -16.84
CA ASN A 247 -4.72 -1.68 -16.07
C ASN A 247 -5.92 -2.53 -16.51
N ASP A 248 -5.80 -3.17 -17.68
CA ASP A 248 -6.78 -4.12 -18.20
C ASP A 248 -6.39 -5.56 -17.78
N ARG A 249 -7.20 -6.16 -16.91
CA ARG A 249 -6.94 -7.51 -16.35
C ARG A 249 -6.81 -8.58 -17.43
N ASP A 250 -7.52 -8.44 -18.55
CA ASP A 250 -7.57 -9.46 -19.61
C ASP A 250 -6.34 -9.42 -20.52
N LYS A 251 -5.61 -8.29 -20.54
CA LYS A 251 -4.36 -8.13 -21.30
C LYS A 251 -3.12 -8.65 -20.56
N ILE A 252 -3.27 -9.06 -19.30
CA ILE A 252 -2.16 -9.44 -18.44
C ILE A 252 -1.78 -10.90 -18.69
N LYS A 253 -0.61 -11.06 -19.30
CA LYS A 253 0.00 -12.37 -19.54
C LYS A 253 0.72 -12.88 -18.29
N LEU A 254 1.13 -14.15 -18.31
CA LEU A 254 2.02 -14.71 -17.29
C LEU A 254 3.26 -13.81 -17.14
N LYS A 255 3.72 -13.61 -15.90
CA LYS A 255 4.77 -12.63 -15.53
C LYS A 255 4.41 -11.15 -15.75
N GLY A 256 3.16 -10.85 -16.12
CA GLY A 256 2.66 -9.49 -16.22
C GLY A 256 2.33 -8.87 -14.85
N ILE A 257 2.34 -7.54 -14.81
CA ILE A 257 2.01 -6.71 -13.65
C ILE A 257 0.70 -5.97 -13.92
N TYR A 258 -0.22 -6.07 -12.98
CA TYR A 258 -1.48 -5.34 -12.93
C TYR A 258 -1.35 -4.08 -12.09
N ASN A 259 -1.88 -2.96 -12.60
CA ASN A 259 -2.01 -1.72 -11.87
C ASN A 259 -3.47 -1.25 -11.81
N PRO A 260 -4.19 -1.48 -10.69
CA PRO A 260 -5.55 -0.97 -10.54
C PRO A 260 -5.62 0.55 -10.39
N TYR A 261 -4.51 1.21 -10.02
CA TYR A 261 -4.47 2.64 -9.72
C TYR A 261 -4.47 3.51 -10.98
N GLU A 262 -4.15 2.96 -12.15
CA GLU A 262 -4.26 3.72 -13.41
C GLU A 262 -5.71 4.16 -13.71
N THR A 263 -6.70 3.33 -13.37
CA THR A 263 -8.11 3.71 -13.51
C THR A 263 -8.47 4.84 -12.55
N PHE A 264 -8.02 4.76 -11.28
CA PHE A 264 -8.26 5.82 -10.29
C PHE A 264 -7.66 7.16 -10.74
N PHE A 265 -6.45 7.13 -11.30
CA PHE A 265 -5.82 8.34 -11.83
C PHE A 265 -6.58 8.93 -13.01
N LYS A 266 -7.09 8.10 -13.93
CA LYS A 266 -7.93 8.55 -15.06
C LYS A 266 -9.25 9.16 -14.59
N ASP A 267 -9.77 8.69 -13.46
CA ASP A 267 -10.98 9.24 -12.81
C ASP A 267 -10.68 10.51 -11.99
N GLY A 268 -9.45 11.02 -12.03
CA GLY A 268 -9.04 12.25 -11.34
C GLY A 268 -8.71 12.08 -9.87
N LEU A 269 -8.55 10.84 -9.39
CA LEU A 269 -8.16 10.56 -8.02
C LEU A 269 -6.63 10.62 -7.86
N GLY A 270 -6.19 11.08 -6.70
CA GLY A 270 -4.78 11.13 -6.30
C GLY A 270 -4.60 10.76 -4.83
N THR A 271 -3.35 10.55 -4.44
CA THR A 271 -2.94 10.32 -3.06
C THR A 271 -2.24 11.52 -2.45
N THR A 272 -1.68 12.41 -3.27
CA THR A 272 -1.06 13.67 -2.83
C THR A 272 -1.40 14.81 -3.80
N ALA A 273 -1.31 16.05 -3.31
CA ALA A 273 -1.63 17.24 -4.09
C ALA A 273 -0.64 18.38 -3.82
N TYR A 274 -0.21 19.03 -4.90
CA TYR A 274 0.69 20.18 -4.88
C TYR A 274 0.29 21.20 -5.95
N ARG A 275 0.08 22.47 -5.54
CA ARG A 275 -0.32 23.57 -6.44
C ARG A 275 -1.51 23.22 -7.33
N ASP A 276 -2.56 22.68 -6.71
CA ASP A 276 -3.83 22.26 -7.34
C ASP A 276 -3.70 21.15 -8.40
N ALA A 277 -2.55 20.48 -8.44
CA ALA A 277 -2.35 19.27 -9.22
C ALA A 277 -2.36 18.04 -8.30
N TRP A 278 -3.26 17.10 -8.61
CA TRP A 278 -3.30 15.78 -7.97
C TRP A 278 -2.31 14.83 -8.63
N SER A 279 -1.64 14.07 -7.78
CA SER A 279 -0.75 12.98 -8.17
C SER A 279 -1.14 11.69 -7.47
N LEU A 280 -0.96 10.56 -8.16
CA LEU A 280 -1.24 9.23 -7.62
C LEU A 280 0.06 8.44 -7.49
N PHE A 281 0.90 8.89 -6.54
CA PHE A 281 2.23 8.32 -6.32
C PHE A 281 2.20 7.02 -5.51
N ASP A 282 1.30 6.95 -4.54
CA ASP A 282 1.12 5.78 -3.69
C ASP A 282 0.29 4.75 -4.44
N GLN A 283 0.89 3.59 -4.72
CA GLN A 283 0.27 2.56 -5.54
C GLN A 283 0.55 1.18 -4.96
N ILE A 284 -0.35 0.23 -5.21
CA ILE A 284 -0.15 -1.20 -5.00
C ILE A 284 -0.41 -1.91 -6.32
N MET A 285 0.65 -2.39 -6.97
CA MET A 285 0.59 -3.21 -8.18
C MET A 285 0.78 -4.68 -7.80
N MET A 286 0.39 -5.60 -8.68
CA MET A 286 0.48 -7.02 -8.39
C MET A 286 0.69 -7.89 -9.61
N THR A 287 1.30 -9.05 -9.43
CA THR A 287 1.53 -10.00 -10.53
C THR A 287 0.27 -10.77 -10.92
N LYS A 288 0.22 -11.26 -12.17
CA LYS A 288 -0.90 -12.00 -12.75
C LYS A 288 -1.54 -13.09 -11.86
N PRO A 289 -0.80 -13.92 -11.10
CA PRO A 289 -1.39 -14.99 -10.27
C PRO A 289 -2.40 -14.48 -9.23
N LEU A 290 -2.27 -13.22 -8.78
CA LEU A 290 -3.23 -12.60 -7.86
C LEU A 290 -4.56 -12.25 -8.53
N LEU A 291 -4.66 -12.33 -9.85
CA LEU A 291 -5.88 -11.99 -10.61
C LEU A 291 -6.71 -13.20 -11.02
N ASP A 292 -6.23 -14.42 -10.77
CA ASP A 292 -6.93 -15.64 -11.16
C ASP A 292 -8.25 -15.80 -10.39
N LYS A 293 -9.20 -16.53 -10.99
CA LYS A 293 -10.54 -16.77 -10.42
C LYS A 293 -10.64 -18.03 -9.55
N ASP A 294 -9.52 -18.72 -9.37
CA ASP A 294 -9.40 -19.79 -8.37
C ASP A 294 -9.07 -19.17 -7.01
N TYR A 295 -10.01 -19.28 -6.07
CA TYR A 295 -9.91 -18.71 -4.73
C TYR A 295 -9.46 -19.73 -3.67
N SER A 296 -8.92 -20.89 -4.07
CA SER A 296 -8.26 -21.85 -3.17
C SER A 296 -7.13 -21.23 -2.33
N SER A 297 -6.60 -20.08 -2.77
CA SER A 297 -5.65 -19.24 -2.06
C SER A 297 -5.95 -17.76 -2.31
N PHE A 298 -5.31 -16.84 -1.61
CA PHE A 298 -5.59 -15.41 -1.69
C PHE A 298 -5.48 -14.85 -3.12
N ARG A 299 -6.50 -14.09 -3.53
CA ARG A 299 -6.60 -13.35 -4.80
C ARG A 299 -7.04 -11.93 -4.54
N LEU A 300 -6.69 -11.02 -5.44
CA LEU A 300 -7.17 -9.64 -5.42
C LEU A 300 -8.70 -9.61 -5.54
N TYR A 301 -9.35 -8.98 -4.57
CA TYR A 301 -10.78 -8.66 -4.63
C TYR A 301 -11.01 -7.23 -5.12
N LYS A 302 -10.38 -6.24 -4.46
CA LYS A 302 -10.61 -4.81 -4.72
C LYS A 302 -9.40 -3.97 -4.29
N ALA A 303 -9.16 -2.86 -4.98
CA ALA A 303 -8.21 -1.81 -4.58
C ALA A 303 -8.94 -0.55 -4.12
N GLY A 304 -8.27 0.32 -3.36
CA GLY A 304 -8.84 1.60 -2.93
C GLY A 304 -7.78 2.58 -2.42
N ILE A 305 -8.18 3.86 -2.39
CA ILE A 305 -7.48 4.95 -1.71
C ILE A 305 -8.25 5.23 -0.42
N TYR A 306 -7.58 5.23 0.73
CA TYR A 306 -8.19 5.49 2.01
C TYR A 306 -8.19 7.00 2.30
N ASN A 307 -9.32 7.65 2.04
CA ASN A 307 -9.47 9.12 2.12
C ASN A 307 -10.65 9.52 3.02
N LYS A 308 -10.74 8.96 4.23
CA LYS A 308 -11.79 9.33 5.19
C LYS A 308 -11.74 10.82 5.53
N ASN A 309 -12.89 11.42 5.83
CA ASN A 309 -13.03 12.86 6.06
C ASN A 309 -12.03 13.45 7.08
N TYR A 310 -11.63 12.69 8.10
CA TYR A 310 -10.68 13.18 9.10
C TYR A 310 -9.24 13.31 8.55
N LEU A 311 -8.94 12.69 7.41
CA LEU A 311 -7.68 12.83 6.68
C LEU A 311 -7.68 14.00 5.70
N ILE A 312 -8.78 14.75 5.56
CA ILE A 312 -8.92 15.79 4.54
C ILE A 312 -8.86 17.16 5.19
N GLY A 313 -7.96 18.02 4.72
CA GLY A 313 -7.91 19.43 5.09
C GLY A 313 -9.22 20.12 4.74
N ASN A 314 -9.86 20.78 5.71
CA ASN A 314 -11.17 21.41 5.52
C ASN A 314 -11.13 22.94 5.41
N LYS A 315 -9.94 23.55 5.53
CA LYS A 315 -9.74 25.00 5.64
C LYS A 315 -8.54 25.47 4.81
N GLY A 316 -8.56 26.76 4.46
CA GLY A 316 -7.45 27.46 3.81
C GLY A 316 -7.13 26.96 2.40
N GLN A 317 -5.93 27.28 1.94
CA GLN A 317 -5.44 26.93 0.59
C GLN A 317 -5.30 25.42 0.35
N TYR A 318 -5.27 24.60 1.41
CA TYR A 318 -5.15 23.14 1.32
C TYR A 318 -6.50 22.42 1.50
N LYS A 319 -7.62 23.13 1.32
CA LYS A 319 -8.95 22.52 1.43
C LYS A 319 -9.10 21.41 0.37
N GLY A 320 -9.48 20.22 0.82
CA GLY A 320 -9.64 19.03 -0.03
C GLY A 320 -8.38 18.16 -0.15
N TYR A 321 -7.23 18.61 0.35
CA TYR A 321 -5.97 17.89 0.28
C TYR A 321 -5.82 16.93 1.46
N PRO A 322 -4.89 15.96 1.43
CA PRO A 322 -4.47 15.27 2.64
C PRO A 322 -4.10 16.26 3.74
N LEU A 323 -4.62 16.02 4.95
CA LEU A 323 -4.34 16.78 6.14
C LEU A 323 -2.93 16.41 6.63
N ARG A 324 -1.93 17.07 6.06
CA ARG A 324 -0.51 16.92 6.39
C ARG A 324 -0.19 17.22 7.85
N SER A 325 0.78 16.51 8.42
CA SER A 325 1.34 16.73 9.76
C SER A 325 1.95 18.12 9.92
N PHE A 326 2.69 18.61 8.92
CA PHE A 326 3.45 19.85 9.06
C PHE A 326 3.11 20.88 7.98
N ALA A 327 2.94 22.13 8.39
CA ALA A 327 2.74 23.25 7.49
C ALA A 327 3.24 24.56 8.12
N ASN A 328 3.81 25.44 7.31
CA ASN A 328 4.28 26.77 7.74
C ASN A 328 5.21 26.74 8.97
N GLY A 329 6.08 25.73 9.07
CA GLY A 329 7.04 25.57 10.18
C GLY A 329 6.44 25.08 11.50
N GLY A 330 5.21 24.56 11.49
CA GLY A 330 4.55 24.03 12.69
C GLY A 330 3.79 22.72 12.43
N PHE A 331 3.45 22.04 13.52
CA PHE A 331 2.57 20.87 13.51
C PHE A 331 1.10 21.31 13.42
N THR A 332 0.33 20.68 12.55
CA THR A 332 -1.06 21.06 12.23
C THR A 332 -2.11 20.23 12.96
N ASP A 333 -1.67 19.28 13.79
CA ASP A 333 -2.48 18.17 14.31
C ASP A 333 -2.94 17.16 13.23
N GLY A 334 -2.32 17.22 12.05
CA GLY A 334 -2.62 16.36 10.92
C GLY A 334 -1.95 14.98 10.94
N TYR A 335 -1.99 14.32 9.80
CA TYR A 335 -1.60 12.93 9.60
C TYR A 335 -0.43 12.84 8.61
N SER A 336 -0.70 12.85 7.32
CA SER A 336 0.28 12.73 6.25
C SER A 336 -0.16 13.61 5.08
N ASP A 337 0.78 14.12 4.32
CA ASP A 337 0.50 14.76 3.03
C ASP A 337 0.17 13.74 1.93
N HIS A 338 0.06 12.46 2.28
CA HIS A 338 -0.40 11.36 1.45
C HIS A 338 -1.66 10.67 2.03
N PHE A 339 -2.58 10.26 1.16
CA PHE A 339 -3.61 9.27 1.51
C PHE A 339 -3.03 7.85 1.41
N PRO A 340 -3.30 6.97 2.38
CA PRO A 340 -2.95 5.55 2.26
C PRO A 340 -3.66 4.89 1.08
N VAL A 341 -3.05 3.83 0.56
CA VAL A 341 -3.65 2.96 -0.45
C VAL A 341 -3.73 1.53 0.06
N TYR A 342 -4.72 0.77 -0.41
CA TYR A 342 -4.95 -0.59 0.07
C TYR A 342 -5.57 -1.49 -0.99
N VAL A 343 -5.41 -2.78 -0.78
CA VAL A 343 -6.13 -3.84 -1.51
C VAL A 343 -6.75 -4.81 -0.51
N TYR A 344 -7.92 -5.32 -0.87
CA TYR A 344 -8.52 -6.49 -0.23
C TYR A 344 -8.14 -7.74 -1.01
N VAL A 345 -7.72 -8.77 -0.30
CA VAL A 345 -7.50 -10.11 -0.83
C VAL A 345 -8.48 -11.09 -0.22
N ILE A 346 -8.98 -12.04 -1.01
CA ILE A 346 -9.94 -13.05 -0.56
C ILE A 346 -9.48 -14.47 -0.86
N LYS A 347 -9.82 -15.40 0.03
CA LYS A 347 -9.60 -16.85 -0.07
C LYS A 347 -10.89 -17.56 0.30
N GLU A 348 -11.36 -18.49 -0.53
CA GLU A 348 -12.52 -19.33 -0.25
C GLU A 348 -12.18 -20.29 0.89
N VAL A 349 -13.09 -20.45 1.84
CA VAL A 349 -12.94 -21.34 2.98
C VAL A 349 -14.20 -22.17 3.19
N ASP A 350 -14.00 -23.42 3.60
CA ASP A 350 -15.08 -24.26 4.10
C ASP A 350 -15.39 -23.85 5.55
N LEU A 351 -16.68 -23.75 5.88
CA LEU A 351 -17.16 -23.37 7.22
C LEU A 351 -17.02 -24.50 8.23
#